data_AF-A0A067S299-F1
#
_entry.id   AF-A0A067S299-F1
#
_cell.length_a   1.000
_cell.length_b   1.000
_cell.length_c   1.000
_cell.angle_alpha   90.00
_cell.angle_beta   90.00
_cell.angle_gamma   90.00
#
_symmetry.space_group_name_H-M   'P 1'
#
loop_
_entity.id
_entity.type
_entity.pdbx_description
1 polymer ?
#
loop_
_entity_poly.entity_id
_entity_poly.type
_entity_poly.pdbx_seq_one_letter_code
_entity_poly.pdbx_strand_id
1 'polypeptide(L)'
;MRSNGPHPQVISQIEALPGPDLNSPDDVEAAASAVANTFADAFKRLAVNRSFTSRSTPWWTPECTASLATYRASLADDDWGSFRKLCKETKRKFFDERIAEIAYANKRPWDLMNWVQKRTLPACEALSYQGAPCISLESLWDALHGT
;
A
#
# COMPACT_ATOMS: atom_id res chain seq x y z
N MET A 1 -4.03 16.18 1.07
CA MET A 1 -4.50 15.25 0.00
C MET A 1 -3.51 15.35 -1.16
N ARG A 2 -2.78 14.30 -1.50
CA ARG A 2 -1.96 14.28 -2.73
C ARG A 2 -2.67 13.37 -3.74
N SER A 3 -2.84 13.92 -4.93
CA SER A 3 -3.57 13.37 -6.08
C SER A 3 -3.18 11.93 -6.40
N ASN A 4 -4.17 11.07 -6.63
CA ASN A 4 -4.03 9.69 -7.15
C ASN A 4 -3.97 9.67 -8.69
N GLY A 5 -3.40 10.71 -9.31
CA GLY A 5 -3.13 10.74 -10.75
C GLY A 5 -1.71 10.24 -11.07
N PRO A 6 -1.46 9.76 -12.30
CA PRO A 6 -0.11 9.47 -12.75
C PRO A 6 0.78 10.71 -12.56
N HIS A 7 1.96 10.51 -11.99
CA HIS A 7 2.89 11.60 -11.69
C HIS A 7 3.26 12.32 -13.00
N PRO A 8 3.25 13.66 -13.07
CA PRO A 8 3.43 14.42 -14.33
C PRO A 8 4.73 14.07 -15.08
N GLN A 9 5.74 13.59 -14.34
CA GLN A 9 7.02 13.11 -14.87
C GLN A 9 6.92 11.80 -15.69
N VAL A 10 5.89 10.99 -15.46
CA VAL A 10 5.65 9.73 -16.21
C VAL A 10 4.99 10.04 -17.55
N ILE A 11 4.05 10.99 -17.56
CA ILE A 11 3.37 11.45 -18.79
C ILE A 11 4.40 12.02 -19.77
N SER A 12 5.29 12.89 -19.30
CA SER A 12 6.35 13.46 -20.14
C SER A 12 7.35 12.43 -20.69
N GLN A 13 7.56 11.31 -19.98
CA GLN A 13 8.44 10.23 -20.44
C GLN A 13 7.78 9.41 -21.56
N ILE A 14 6.47 9.21 -21.49
CA ILE A 14 5.69 8.52 -22.52
C ILE A 14 5.57 9.39 -23.78
N GLU A 15 5.32 10.69 -23.62
CA GLU A 15 5.27 11.64 -24.74
C GLU A 15 6.62 11.82 -25.45
N ALA A 16 7.73 11.55 -24.75
CA ALA A 16 9.08 11.59 -25.30
C ALA A 16 9.53 10.27 -25.94
N LEU A 17 8.73 9.20 -25.87
CA LEU A 17 9.03 7.97 -26.59
C LEU A 17 8.97 8.27 -28.09
N PRO A 18 9.99 7.90 -28.87
CA PRO A 18 9.96 8.11 -30.31
C PRO A 18 8.73 7.38 -30.86
N GLY A 19 7.85 8.13 -31.54
CA GLY A 19 6.72 7.53 -32.26
C GLY A 19 7.29 6.55 -33.28
N PRO A 20 7.15 5.23 -33.07
CA PRO A 20 7.72 4.28 -34.00
C PRO A 20 6.86 4.30 -35.26
N ASP A 21 7.50 4.17 -36.41
CA ASP A 21 6.79 3.79 -37.63
C ASP A 21 6.28 2.36 -37.41
N LEU A 22 4.98 2.23 -37.16
CA LEU A 22 4.31 0.96 -36.82
C LEU A 22 4.07 0.10 -38.09
N ASN A 23 5.10 -0.09 -38.89
CA ASN A 23 5.00 -0.70 -40.21
C ASN A 23 5.28 -2.21 -40.20
N SER A 24 5.80 -2.75 -39.08
CA SER A 24 6.02 -4.19 -38.86
C SER A 24 5.45 -4.65 -37.52
N PRO A 25 5.00 -5.92 -37.40
CA PRO A 25 4.68 -6.54 -36.11
C PRO A 25 5.81 -6.40 -35.06
N ASP A 26 7.06 -6.47 -35.50
CA ASP A 26 8.23 -6.33 -34.61
C ASP A 26 8.35 -4.90 -34.05
N ASP A 27 7.99 -3.89 -34.84
CA ASP A 27 8.01 -2.47 -34.42
C ASP A 27 6.90 -2.20 -33.38
N VAL A 28 5.74 -2.84 -33.55
CA VAL A 28 4.63 -2.77 -32.59
C VAL A 28 5.02 -3.39 -31.26
N GLU A 29 5.66 -4.56 -31.27
CA GLU A 29 6.11 -5.24 -30.05
C GLU A 29 7.20 -4.45 -29.33
N ALA A 30 8.14 -3.87 -30.08
CA ALA A 30 9.18 -2.99 -29.54
C ALA A 30 8.59 -1.75 -28.87
N ALA A 31 7.59 -1.12 -29.49
CA ALA A 31 6.88 0.04 -28.95
C ALA A 31 6.10 -0.30 -27.68
N ALA A 32 5.35 -1.40 -27.69
CA ALA A 32 4.58 -1.89 -26.55
C ALA A 32 5.50 -2.22 -25.36
N SER A 33 6.63 -2.87 -25.63
CA SER A 33 7.66 -3.17 -24.64
C SER A 33 8.28 -1.90 -24.05
N ALA A 34 8.58 -0.89 -24.87
CA ALA A 34 9.13 0.38 -24.39
C ALA A 34 8.17 1.12 -23.44
N VAL A 35 6.88 1.16 -23.79
CA VAL A 35 5.84 1.74 -22.93
C VAL A 35 5.72 0.94 -21.63
N ALA A 36 5.63 -0.39 -21.70
CA ALA A 36 5.52 -1.26 -20.54
C ALA A 36 6.72 -1.11 -19.59
N ASN A 37 7.93 -1.04 -20.13
CA ASN A 37 9.16 -0.83 -19.35
C ASN A 37 9.19 0.54 -18.69
N THR A 38 8.75 1.59 -19.39
CA THR A 38 8.66 2.95 -18.83
C THR A 38 7.69 2.99 -17.64
N PHE A 39 6.53 2.34 -17.75
CA PHE A 39 5.60 2.19 -16.64
C PHE A 39 6.17 1.33 -15.51
N ALA A 40 6.85 0.22 -15.82
CA ALA A 40 7.46 -0.65 -14.83
C ALA A 40 8.56 0.07 -14.03
N ASP A 41 9.40 0.86 -14.68
CA ASP A 41 10.45 1.65 -14.04
C ASP A 41 9.88 2.82 -13.23
N ALA A 42 8.87 3.50 -13.77
CA ALA A 42 8.13 4.52 -13.04
C ALA A 42 7.47 3.92 -11.79
N PHE A 43 6.85 2.74 -11.92
CA PHE A 43 6.24 2.03 -10.80
C PHE A 43 7.29 1.63 -9.77
N LYS A 44 8.40 1.01 -10.16
CA LYS A 44 9.49 0.67 -9.22
C LYS A 44 10.04 1.89 -8.46
N ARG A 45 10.17 3.03 -9.14
CA ARG A 45 10.72 4.26 -8.55
C ARG A 45 9.71 5.01 -7.67
N LEU A 46 8.44 5.04 -8.05
CA LEU A 46 7.42 5.88 -7.43
C LEU A 46 6.45 5.11 -6.53
N ALA A 47 6.31 3.80 -6.73
CA ALA A 47 5.48 2.96 -5.88
C ALA A 47 6.17 2.74 -4.53
N VAL A 48 5.99 3.72 -3.65
CA VAL A 48 6.30 3.54 -2.24
C VAL A 48 5.23 2.65 -1.64
N ASN A 49 5.60 1.42 -1.26
CA ASN A 49 4.76 0.62 -0.36
C ASN A 49 4.52 1.44 0.91
N ARG A 50 3.32 1.99 1.06
CA ARG A 50 2.92 2.68 2.28
C ARG A 50 2.80 1.63 3.37
N SER A 51 3.88 1.46 4.15
CA SER A 51 3.74 0.79 5.42
C SER A 51 2.94 1.72 6.32
N PHE A 52 1.82 1.21 6.84
CA PHE A 52 1.06 1.93 7.85
C PHE A 52 1.86 1.91 9.16
N THR A 53 2.81 2.84 9.28
CA THR A 53 3.54 3.03 10.54
C THR A 53 2.61 3.67 11.57
N SER A 54 2.96 3.64 12.86
CA SER A 54 2.18 4.34 13.91
C SER A 54 2.03 5.86 13.68
N ARG A 55 2.71 6.43 12.67
CA ARG A 55 2.65 7.84 12.27
C ARG A 55 1.66 8.08 11.13
N SER A 56 1.19 7.01 10.48
CA SER A 56 0.19 7.03 9.42
C SER A 56 -1.24 6.85 9.93
N THR A 57 -1.38 6.56 11.22
CA THR A 57 -2.68 6.38 11.87
C THR A 57 -3.37 7.73 12.11
N PRO A 58 -4.71 7.78 12.05
CA PRO A 58 -5.47 9.03 12.14
C PRO A 58 -5.28 9.82 13.45
N TRP A 59 -4.81 9.17 14.52
CA TRP A 59 -4.55 9.82 15.81
C TRP A 59 -3.26 10.67 15.82
N TRP A 60 -2.38 10.53 14.82
CA TRP A 60 -1.10 11.23 14.79
C TRP A 60 -1.29 12.72 14.45
N THR A 61 -0.86 13.61 15.35
CA THR A 61 -1.02 15.07 15.19
C THR A 61 0.27 15.76 14.73
N PRO A 62 0.19 17.01 14.21
CA PRO A 62 1.38 17.81 13.92
C PRO A 62 2.31 18.01 15.12
N GLU A 63 1.76 18.06 16.33
CA GLU A 63 2.52 18.17 17.58
C GLU A 63 3.40 16.93 17.82
N CYS A 64 2.89 15.73 17.52
CA CYS A 64 3.70 14.50 17.58
C CYS A 64 4.86 14.54 16.59
N THR A 65 4.64 15.11 15.39
CA THR A 65 5.70 15.32 14.40
C THR A 65 6.74 16.33 14.88
N ALA A 66 6.30 17.45 15.47
CA ALA A 66 7.18 18.49 15.98
C ALA A 66 8.03 17.98 17.15
N SER A 67 7.42 17.33 18.14
CA SER A 67 8.13 16.77 19.29
C SER A 67 9.12 15.67 18.89
N LEU A 68 8.78 14.85 17.89
CA LEU A 68 9.72 13.89 17.33
C LEU A 68 10.90 14.56 16.62
N ALA A 69 10.67 15.68 15.92
CA ALA A 69 11.73 16.44 15.28
C ALA A 69 12.69 17.03 16.32
N THR A 70 12.16 17.54 17.44
CA THR A 70 12.95 18.01 18.60
C THR A 70 13.84 16.90 19.15
N TYR A 71 13.26 15.73 19.46
CA TYR A 71 14.05 14.57 19.91
C TYR A 71 15.12 14.14 18.91
N ARG A 72 14.81 14.14 17.61
CA ARG A 72 15.80 13.78 16.59
C ARG A 72 16.94 14.78 16.47
N ALA A 73 16.69 16.05 16.78
CA ALA A 73 17.70 17.09 16.77
C ALA A 73 18.60 17.03 18.01
N SER A 74 18.05 16.73 19.18
CA SER A 74 18.80 16.70 20.45
C SER A 74 19.39 15.34 20.79
N LEU A 75 18.73 14.25 20.39
CA LEU A 75 18.96 12.87 20.84
C LEU A 75 18.95 12.71 22.37
N ALA A 76 18.35 13.67 23.08
CA ALA A 76 18.30 13.67 24.53
C ALA A 76 17.20 12.74 25.06
N ASP A 77 17.46 12.08 26.18
CA ASP A 77 16.52 11.17 26.82
C ASP A 77 15.27 11.91 27.36
N ASP A 78 15.43 13.15 27.80
CA ASP A 78 14.32 14.00 28.26
C ASP A 78 13.34 14.33 27.13
N ASP A 79 13.86 14.60 25.93
CA ASP A 79 13.06 14.85 24.74
C ASP A 79 12.37 13.58 24.25
N TRP A 80 13.01 12.42 24.43
CA TRP A 80 12.38 11.13 24.18
C TRP A 80 11.21 10.88 25.14
N GLY A 81 11.41 11.15 26.44
CA GLY A 81 10.37 11.04 27.45
C GLY A 81 9.17 11.95 27.15
N SER A 82 9.45 13.19 26.79
CA SER A 82 8.46 14.20 26.40
C SER A 82 7.66 13.77 25.17
N PHE A 83 8.35 13.33 24.11
CA PHE A 83 7.72 12.79 22.91
C PHE A 83 6.82 11.58 23.22
N ARG A 84 7.33 10.63 24.01
CA ARG A 84 6.60 9.40 24.32
C ARG A 84 5.34 9.69 25.15
N LYS A 85 5.43 10.65 26.08
CA LYS A 85 4.29 11.11 26.88
C LYS A 85 3.23 11.76 25.99
N LEU A 86 3.64 12.70 25.13
CA LEU A 86 2.75 13.36 24.18
C LEU A 86 2.03 12.34 23.28
N CYS A 87 2.76 11.42 22.66
CA CYS A 87 2.15 10.38 21.83
C CYS A 87 1.15 9.51 22.60
N LYS A 88 1.43 9.18 23.85
CA LYS A 88 0.51 8.39 24.69
C LYS A 88 -0.78 9.14 24.97
N GLU A 89 -0.69 10.42 25.31
CA GLU A 89 -1.84 11.28 25.62
C GLU A 89 -2.70 11.52 24.37
N THR A 90 -2.08 11.92 23.26
CA THR A 90 -2.78 12.16 21.98
C THR A 90 -3.46 10.90 21.48
N LYS A 91 -2.77 9.75 21.51
CA LYS A 91 -3.33 8.47 21.10
C LYS A 91 -4.53 8.11 21.96
N ARG A 92 -4.41 8.23 23.29
CA ARG A 92 -5.49 7.90 24.21
C ARG A 92 -6.71 8.78 23.96
N LYS A 93 -6.53 10.10 23.89
CA LYS A 93 -7.61 11.05 23.62
C LYS A 93 -8.38 10.70 22.33
N PHE A 94 -7.66 10.42 21.23
CA PHE A 94 -8.30 10.04 19.97
C PHE A 94 -9.15 8.77 20.09
N PHE A 95 -8.63 7.71 20.71
CA PHE A 95 -9.36 6.46 20.84
C PHE A 95 -10.51 6.57 21.84
N ASP A 96 -10.35 7.33 22.92
CA ASP A 96 -11.43 7.58 23.88
C ASP A 96 -12.61 8.32 23.23
N GLU A 97 -12.33 9.34 22.39
CA GLU A 97 -13.35 10.04 21.60
C GLU A 97 -14.08 9.09 20.63
N ARG A 98 -13.34 8.23 19.92
CA ARG A 98 -13.91 7.22 19.01
C ARG A 98 -14.73 6.16 19.74
N ILE A 99 -14.29 5.72 20.92
CA ILE A 99 -15.03 4.78 21.77
C ILE A 99 -16.34 5.41 22.21
N ALA A 100 -16.31 6.65 22.70
CA ALA A 100 -17.52 7.36 23.10
C ALA A 100 -18.49 7.50 21.91
N GLU A 101 -18.02 7.97 20.76
CA GLU A 101 -18.85 8.11 19.56
C GLU A 101 -19.54 6.79 19.18
N ILE A 102 -18.79 5.68 19.17
CA ILE A 102 -19.32 4.40 18.70
C ILE A 102 -20.23 3.73 19.75
N ALA A 103 -19.87 3.84 21.03
CA ALA A 103 -20.69 3.33 22.13
C ALA A 103 -22.05 4.03 22.18
N TYR A 104 -22.09 5.34 21.97
CA TYR A 104 -23.31 6.13 22.13
C TYR A 104 -24.10 6.34 20.82
N ALA A 105 -23.44 6.55 19.68
CA ALA A 105 -24.12 6.83 18.40
C ALA A 105 -24.39 5.58 17.56
N ASN A 106 -23.38 4.72 17.34
CA ASN A 106 -23.50 3.57 16.43
C ASN A 106 -23.95 2.27 17.12
N LYS A 107 -23.77 2.16 18.45
CA LYS A 107 -24.11 0.98 19.29
C LYS A 107 -23.55 -0.36 18.78
N ARG A 108 -22.52 -0.32 17.94
CA ARG A 108 -21.85 -1.48 17.36
C ARG A 108 -20.37 -1.41 17.70
N PRO A 109 -19.95 -2.07 18.78
CA PRO A 109 -18.54 -2.06 19.21
C PRO A 109 -17.57 -2.55 18.13
N TRP A 110 -18.05 -3.36 17.19
CA TRP A 110 -17.26 -3.85 16.05
C TRP A 110 -16.95 -2.78 15.00
N ASP A 111 -17.59 -1.61 15.04
CA ASP A 111 -17.28 -0.51 14.11
C ASP A 111 -16.11 0.37 14.60
N LEU A 112 -15.53 0.08 15.78
CA LEU A 112 -14.39 0.81 16.38
C LEU A 112 -13.13 0.84 15.52
N MET A 113 -12.91 -0.24 14.78
CA MET A 113 -11.73 -0.44 13.94
C MET A 113 -12.19 -1.16 12.68
N ASN A 114 -11.52 -0.96 11.55
CA ASN A 114 -11.67 -1.87 10.42
C ASN A 114 -10.98 -3.20 10.79
N TRP A 115 -11.68 -4.06 11.54
CA TRP A 115 -11.18 -5.35 12.02
C TRP A 115 -10.80 -6.28 10.86
N VAL A 116 -11.41 -6.08 9.70
CA VAL A 116 -11.11 -6.79 8.47
C VAL A 116 -10.57 -5.79 7.47
N GLN A 117 -9.25 -5.70 7.37
CA GLN A 117 -8.62 -5.05 6.23
C GLN A 117 -8.94 -5.89 4.98
N LYS A 118 -9.19 -5.23 3.84
CA LYS A 118 -9.35 -5.93 2.56
C LYS A 118 -8.10 -6.77 2.34
N ARG A 119 -8.22 -8.09 2.49
CA ARG A 119 -7.11 -9.00 2.24
C ARG A 119 -6.77 -8.87 0.77
N THR A 120 -5.58 -8.34 0.48
CA THR A 120 -4.95 -8.57 -0.81
C THR A 120 -4.78 -10.07 -0.92
N LEU A 121 -5.57 -10.70 -1.80
CA LEU A 121 -5.29 -12.07 -2.17
C LEU A 121 -3.84 -12.09 -2.71
N PRO A 122 -3.00 -13.05 -2.29
CA PRO A 122 -1.75 -13.26 -3.00
C PRO A 122 -2.07 -13.44 -4.49
N ALA A 123 -1.10 -13.17 -5.37
CA ALA A 123 -1.24 -13.55 -6.77
C ALA A 123 -1.61 -15.04 -6.79
N CYS A 124 -2.85 -15.35 -7.14
CA CYS A 124 -3.30 -16.73 -7.20
C CYS A 124 -2.53 -17.36 -8.36
N GLU A 125 -1.49 -18.12 -8.04
CA GLU A 125 -0.95 -19.09 -8.98
C GLU A 125 -2.03 -20.17 -9.18
N ALA A 126 -2.30 -20.52 -10.43
CA ALA A 126 -3.18 -21.62 -10.73
C ALA A 126 -2.63 -22.88 -10.06
N LEU A 127 -3.48 -23.63 -9.36
CA LEU A 127 -3.10 -24.92 -8.80
C LEU A 127 -2.55 -25.78 -9.93
N SER A 128 -1.37 -26.36 -9.75
CA SER A 128 -0.73 -27.23 -10.72
C SER A 128 -0.32 -28.54 -10.05
N TYR A 129 -0.46 -29.63 -10.79
CA TYR A 129 -0.04 -30.97 -10.38
C TYR A 129 0.83 -31.55 -11.48
N GLN A 130 2.03 -32.00 -11.12
CA GLN A 130 3.05 -32.50 -12.06
C GLN A 130 3.38 -31.53 -13.22
N GLY A 131 3.34 -30.22 -12.97
CA GLY A 131 3.66 -29.20 -13.97
C GLY A 131 2.52 -28.85 -14.94
N ALA A 132 1.36 -29.51 -14.84
CA ALA A 132 0.16 -29.14 -15.59
C ALA A 132 -0.82 -28.33 -14.70
N PRO A 133 -1.42 -27.25 -15.22
CA PRO A 133 -2.41 -26.49 -14.48
C PRO A 133 -3.71 -27.30 -14.32
N CYS A 134 -4.23 -27.37 -13.09
CA CYS A 134 -5.50 -27.99 -12.75
C CYS A 134 -6.65 -27.04 -13.12
N ILE A 135 -7.14 -27.17 -14.35
CA ILE A 135 -8.20 -26.32 -14.90
C ILE A 135 -9.61 -26.93 -14.77
N SER A 136 -9.72 -28.19 -14.35
CA SER A 136 -10.99 -28.91 -14.17
C SER A 136 -11.13 -29.51 -12.77
N LEU A 137 -12.37 -29.75 -12.33
CA LEU A 137 -12.65 -30.36 -11.02
C LEU A 137 -12.05 -31.77 -10.90
N GLU A 138 -12.09 -32.55 -11.97
CA GLU A 138 -11.51 -33.90 -12.03
C GLU A 138 -9.99 -33.84 -11.87
N SER A 139 -9.31 -32.95 -12.59
CA SER A 139 -7.85 -32.75 -12.47
C SER A 139 -7.42 -32.30 -11.06
N LEU A 140 -8.28 -31.57 -10.35
CA LEU A 140 -8.06 -31.17 -8.97
C LEU A 140 -8.18 -32.36 -8.02
N TRP A 141 -9.20 -33.21 -8.22
CA TRP A 141 -9.39 -34.42 -7.41
C TRP A 141 -8.27 -35.42 -7.63
N ASP A 142 -7.82 -35.63 -8.86
CA ASP A 142 -6.68 -36.50 -9.16
C ASP A 142 -5.39 -35.97 -8.50
N ALA A 143 -5.17 -34.66 -8.53
CA ALA A 143 -4.05 -34.02 -7.86
C ALA A 143 -4.08 -34.23 -6.33
N LEU A 144 -5.28 -34.19 -5.72
CA LEU A 144 -5.46 -34.37 -4.28
C LEU A 144 -5.28 -35.83 -3.85
N HIS A 145 -5.82 -36.77 -4.63
CA HIS A 145 -5.76 -38.20 -4.32
C HIS A 145 -4.44 -38.87 -4.79
N GLY A 146 -3.64 -38.18 -5.60
CA GLY A 146 -2.31 -38.62 -6.06
C GLY A 146 -1.16 -38.30 -5.10
N THR A 147 -1.44 -38.13 -3.81
CA THR A 147 -0.45 -37.99 -2.71
C THR A 147 -0.34 -39.27 -1.91
#